data_AF-A0A7S1GQQ8-F1
#
_entry.id   AF-A0A7S1GQQ8-F1
#
_cell.length_a   1.000
_cell.length_b   1.000
_cell.length_c   1.000
_cell.angle_alpha   90.00
_cell.angle_beta   90.00
_cell.angle_gamma   90.00
#
_symmetry.space_group_name_H-M   'P 1'
#
loop_
_entity.id
_entity.type
_entity.pdbx_description
1 polymer ?
#
loop_
_entity_poly.entity_id
_entity_poly.type
_entity_poly.pdbx_seq_one_letter_code
_entity_poly.pdbx_strand_id
1 'polypeptide(L)'
;DNLFPCPPHIGPSKKMSTKQLVRRFQKLPITLYRIQPRLPVRLRDLATQKEKGRESFDIKIHEDGNVHPATGEYWIGPNGMSLRPGNDTMLNILRNWRGETMVYRLNEGMHLPEKLIVLHERDDHYSMQTTEPVPLEVLNERITELLESSPVQTKERFIEQMEDLDDQDN
;
A
#
# COMPACT_ATOMS: atom_id res chain seq x y z
N ASP A 1 -46.78 43.01 -22.77
CA ASP A 1 -45.39 42.97 -22.28
C ASP A 1 -45.25 42.05 -21.07
N ASN A 2 -44.99 40.76 -21.31
CA ASN A 2 -44.74 39.76 -20.25
C ASN A 2 -43.30 39.26 -20.38
N LEU A 3 -42.38 39.87 -19.63
CA LEU A 3 -41.01 39.38 -19.45
C LEU A 3 -41.00 38.29 -18.37
N PHE A 4 -40.85 37.03 -18.79
CA PHE A 4 -40.47 35.93 -17.90
C PHE A 4 -38.94 35.94 -17.72
N PRO A 5 -38.40 35.87 -16.49
CA PRO A 5 -36.96 35.73 -16.29
C PRO A 5 -36.51 34.28 -16.51
N CYS A 6 -35.39 34.11 -17.23
CA CYS A 6 -34.70 32.82 -17.42
C CYS A 6 -34.24 32.23 -16.07
N PRO A 7 -34.25 30.89 -15.93
CA PRO A 7 -33.72 30.24 -14.73
C PRO A 7 -32.17 30.33 -14.69
N PRO A 8 -31.56 30.41 -13.50
CA PRO A 8 -30.11 30.48 -13.36
C PRO A 8 -29.44 29.17 -13.80
N HIS A 9 -28.36 29.31 -14.56
CA HIS A 9 -27.48 28.20 -14.95
C HIS A 9 -26.90 27.50 -13.71
N ILE A 10 -27.29 26.25 -13.50
CA ILE A 10 -26.62 25.33 -12.58
C ILE A 10 -25.28 24.97 -13.21
N GLY A 11 -24.20 25.63 -12.76
CA GLY A 11 -22.84 25.25 -13.10
C GLY A 11 -22.52 23.82 -12.62
N PRO A 12 -21.51 23.15 -13.22
CA PRO A 12 -21.17 21.79 -12.86
C PRO A 12 -20.79 21.70 -11.38
N SER A 13 -21.51 20.86 -10.64
CA SER A 13 -21.22 20.51 -9.25
C SER A 13 -19.77 20.03 -9.14
N LYS A 14 -18.94 20.76 -8.38
CA LYS A 14 -17.60 20.31 -8.00
C LYS A 14 -17.75 18.99 -7.27
N LYS A 15 -17.29 17.88 -7.86
CA LYS A 15 -17.19 16.58 -7.18
C LYS A 15 -16.37 16.78 -5.91
N MET A 16 -17.01 16.74 -4.74
CA MET A 16 -16.30 16.66 -3.47
C MET A 16 -15.51 15.36 -3.48
N SER A 17 -14.18 15.43 -3.40
CA SER A 17 -13.39 14.22 -3.22
C SER A 17 -13.77 13.64 -1.85
N THR A 18 -14.33 12.44 -1.85
CA THR A 18 -14.59 11.68 -0.64
C THR A 18 -13.24 11.38 0.01
N LYS A 19 -12.84 12.19 0.99
CA LYS A 19 -11.65 11.92 1.79
C LYS A 19 -11.87 10.60 2.52
N GLN A 20 -11.17 9.56 2.09
CA GLN A 20 -11.30 8.22 2.65
C GLN A 20 -10.63 8.16 4.02
N LEU A 21 -11.35 7.63 5.00
CA LEU A 21 -10.85 7.44 6.36
C LEU A 21 -9.84 6.29 6.38
N VAL A 22 -8.65 6.56 6.89
CA VAL A 22 -7.57 5.60 7.03
C VAL A 22 -7.76 4.80 8.31
N ARG A 23 -7.89 3.48 8.17
CA ARG A 23 -7.91 2.55 9.31
C ARG A 23 -6.50 2.07 9.64
N ARG A 24 -6.23 1.86 10.91
CA ARG A 24 -4.91 1.49 11.44
C ARG A 24 -4.99 0.15 12.16
N PHE A 25 -4.05 -0.75 11.88
CA PHE A 25 -4.08 -2.12 12.32
C PHE A 25 -2.73 -2.55 12.89
N GLN A 26 -2.69 -2.90 14.17
CA GLN A 26 -1.58 -3.64 14.78
C GLN A 26 -1.74 -5.16 14.57
N LYS A 27 -3.00 -5.61 14.48
CA LYS A 27 -3.37 -6.98 14.14
C LYS A 27 -3.98 -6.96 12.75
N LEU A 28 -3.47 -7.78 11.84
CA LEU A 28 -3.91 -7.75 10.45
C LEU A 28 -5.39 -8.16 10.32
N PRO A 29 -6.23 -7.34 9.67
CA PRO A 29 -7.67 -7.62 9.55
C PRO A 29 -7.97 -8.68 8.49
N ILE A 30 -7.05 -8.88 7.54
CA ILE A 30 -7.14 -9.85 6.44
C ILE A 30 -5.74 -10.34 6.09
N THR A 31 -5.65 -11.43 5.33
CA THR A 31 -4.38 -11.88 4.77
C THR A 31 -3.90 -10.88 3.73
N LEU A 32 -2.68 -10.37 3.89
CA LEU A 32 -2.05 -9.41 3.00
C LEU A 32 -0.80 -10.02 2.38
N TYR A 33 -0.50 -9.60 1.16
CA TYR A 33 0.62 -10.07 0.38
C TYR A 33 1.52 -8.92 -0.04
N ARG A 34 2.82 -9.19 -0.04
CA ARG A 34 3.87 -8.28 -0.50
C ARG A 34 4.59 -8.88 -1.69
N ILE A 35 4.54 -8.20 -2.82
CA ILE A 35 5.45 -8.48 -3.94
C ILE A 35 6.80 -7.86 -3.61
N GLN A 36 7.83 -8.70 -3.46
CA GLN A 36 9.18 -8.26 -3.17
C GLN A 36 10.18 -9.14 -3.92
N PRO A 37 10.85 -8.62 -4.96
CA PRO A 37 11.77 -9.43 -5.76
C PRO A 37 12.96 -9.99 -4.98
N ARG A 38 13.52 -9.19 -4.06
CA ARG A 38 14.73 -9.52 -3.29
C ARG A 38 14.71 -8.86 -1.91
N LEU A 39 15.37 -9.50 -0.96
CA LEU A 39 15.74 -8.90 0.33
C LEU A 39 17.20 -8.42 0.28
N PRO A 40 17.62 -7.45 1.12
CA PRO A 40 16.78 -6.69 2.06
C PRO A 40 15.79 -5.75 1.36
N VAL A 41 14.75 -5.36 2.07
CA VAL A 41 13.76 -4.37 1.58
C VAL A 41 14.44 -3.02 1.37
N ARG A 42 14.07 -2.35 0.27
CA ARG A 42 14.56 -1.01 -0.07
C ARG A 42 13.39 -0.15 -0.53
N LEU A 43 12.75 0.53 0.41
CA LEU A 43 11.72 1.52 0.09
C LEU A 43 12.34 2.73 -0.62
N ARG A 44 11.60 3.28 -1.59
CA ARG A 44 12.04 4.41 -2.42
C ARG A 44 11.57 5.72 -1.80
N ASP A 45 12.51 6.60 -1.49
CA ASP A 45 12.21 7.94 -0.99
C ASP A 45 11.86 8.92 -2.13
N LEU A 46 10.95 9.85 -1.85
CA LEU A 46 10.48 10.83 -2.84
C LEU A 46 11.60 11.70 -3.42
N ALA A 47 12.54 12.17 -2.59
CA ALA A 47 13.54 13.15 -3.00
C ALA A 47 14.51 12.55 -4.03
N THR A 48 15.04 11.37 -3.75
CA THR A 48 15.93 10.62 -4.63
C THR A 48 15.22 10.17 -5.91
N GLN A 49 13.94 9.79 -5.85
CA GLN A 49 13.20 9.43 -7.06
C GLN A 49 12.95 10.66 -7.94
N LYS A 50 12.62 11.81 -7.36
CA LYS A 50 12.47 13.08 -8.08
C LYS A 50 13.78 13.51 -8.76
N GLU A 51 14.90 13.40 -8.08
CA GLU A 51 16.22 13.69 -8.65
C GLU A 51 16.52 12.79 -9.88
N LYS A 52 16.07 11.54 -9.83
CA LYS A 52 16.18 10.57 -10.94
C LYS A 52 15.10 10.75 -12.03
N GLY A 53 14.27 11.79 -11.95
CA GLY A 53 13.18 12.03 -12.89
C GLY A 53 12.05 11.00 -12.82
N ARG A 54 11.87 10.33 -11.68
CA ARG A 54 10.85 9.30 -11.45
C ARG A 54 9.75 9.83 -10.54
N GLU A 55 8.50 9.54 -10.90
CA GLU A 55 7.32 9.96 -10.13
C GLU A 55 6.87 8.92 -9.10
N SER A 56 7.35 7.67 -9.19
CA SER A 56 6.97 6.58 -8.28
C SER A 56 7.89 6.51 -7.07
N PHE A 57 7.31 6.69 -5.88
CA PHE A 57 7.99 6.61 -4.58
C PHE A 57 7.11 5.86 -3.57
N ASP A 58 7.72 5.35 -2.51
CA ASP A 58 7.03 4.63 -1.44
C ASP A 58 6.86 5.49 -0.18
N ILE A 59 7.80 6.42 0.06
CA ILE A 59 7.85 7.18 1.31
C ILE A 59 8.43 8.59 1.14
N LYS A 60 8.19 9.46 2.11
CA LYS A 60 8.79 10.80 2.20
C LYS A 60 9.67 10.87 3.44
N ILE A 61 10.91 11.30 3.25
CA ILE A 61 11.82 11.64 4.35
C ILE A 61 11.56 13.11 4.70
N HIS A 62 11.39 13.39 5.99
CA HIS A 62 11.13 14.72 6.52
C HIS A 62 12.43 15.50 6.75
N GLU A 63 12.32 16.79 7.09
CA GLU A 63 13.48 17.69 7.27
C GLU A 63 14.47 17.22 8.35
N ASP A 64 14.02 16.41 9.30
CA ASP A 64 14.83 15.80 10.35
C ASP A 64 15.58 14.54 9.91
N GLY A 65 15.45 14.15 8.64
CA GLY A 65 16.07 12.94 8.08
C GLY A 65 15.31 11.64 8.40
N ASN A 66 14.14 11.73 9.04
CA ASN A 66 13.37 10.55 9.42
C ASN A 66 12.14 10.33 8.53
N VAL A 67 11.68 9.10 8.52
CA VAL A 67 10.34 8.70 8.14
C VAL A 67 9.43 8.87 9.34
N HIS A 68 8.29 9.55 9.15
CA HIS A 68 7.30 9.77 10.21
C HIS A 68 6.08 8.86 10.03
N PRO A 69 5.44 8.42 11.12
CA PRO A 69 4.16 7.73 11.04
C PRO A 69 3.10 8.65 10.41
N ALA A 70 2.22 8.10 9.56
CA ALA A 70 1.13 8.88 9.01
C ALA A 70 0.15 9.28 10.12
N THR A 71 -0.02 10.58 10.31
CA THR A 71 -0.93 11.16 11.31
C THR A 71 -2.26 11.60 10.66
N GLY A 72 -3.32 11.65 11.46
CA GLY A 72 -4.64 12.09 11.03
C GLY A 72 -5.53 11.00 10.43
N GLU A 73 -6.77 11.36 10.13
CA GLU A 73 -7.78 10.39 9.70
C GLU A 73 -7.79 10.14 8.19
N TYR A 74 -7.02 10.91 7.42
CA TYR A 74 -7.11 10.91 5.96
C TYR A 74 -5.81 10.49 5.29
N TRP A 75 -5.93 9.95 4.09
CA TRP A 75 -4.80 9.61 3.25
C TRP A 75 -4.12 10.87 2.69
N ILE A 76 -2.83 11.06 3.01
CA ILE A 76 -2.04 12.24 2.60
C ILE A 76 -1.01 11.87 1.50
N GLY A 77 -0.79 10.58 1.25
CA GLY A 77 0.09 10.07 0.20
C GLY A 77 1.04 8.98 0.71
N PRO A 78 1.78 8.33 -0.21
CA PRO A 78 2.57 7.14 0.07
C PRO A 78 3.47 7.32 1.30
N ASN A 79 3.32 6.41 2.26
CA ASN A 79 4.06 6.46 3.51
C ASN A 79 4.51 5.08 4.01
N GLY A 80 4.89 4.17 3.12
CA GLY A 80 5.30 2.84 3.56
C GLY A 80 5.33 1.76 2.49
N MET A 81 5.52 0.52 2.96
CA MET A 81 5.54 -0.65 2.11
C MET A 81 4.13 -1.04 1.68
N SER A 82 3.91 -1.07 0.36
CA SER A 82 2.63 -1.50 -0.21
C SER A 82 2.34 -2.98 0.02
N LEU A 83 1.13 -3.25 0.48
CA LEU A 83 0.52 -4.56 0.74
C LEU A 83 -0.85 -4.63 0.08
N ARG A 84 -1.24 -5.82 -0.39
CA ARG A 84 -2.55 -6.05 -1.04
C ARG A 84 -3.14 -7.40 -0.63
N PRO A 85 -4.47 -7.54 -0.57
CA PRO A 85 -5.09 -8.85 -0.48
C PRO A 85 -4.85 -9.66 -1.77
N GLY A 86 -5.08 -10.97 -1.69
CA GLY A 86 -4.98 -11.88 -2.83
C GLY A 86 -6.19 -11.78 -3.75
N ASN A 87 -6.37 -10.64 -4.41
CA ASN A 87 -7.49 -10.38 -5.32
C ASN A 87 -7.02 -10.32 -6.78
N ASP A 88 -7.95 -10.12 -7.72
CA ASP A 88 -7.66 -9.93 -9.15
C ASP A 88 -6.65 -8.82 -9.43
N THR A 89 -6.64 -7.77 -8.60
CA THR A 89 -5.68 -6.67 -8.78
C THR A 89 -4.27 -7.15 -8.47
N MET A 90 -4.07 -7.94 -7.42
CA MET A 90 -2.79 -8.57 -7.12
C MET A 90 -2.36 -9.53 -8.23
N LEU A 91 -3.28 -10.38 -8.72
CA LEU A 91 -3.01 -11.30 -9.84
C LEU A 91 -2.62 -10.54 -11.11
N ASN A 92 -3.35 -9.46 -11.44
CA ASN A 92 -3.04 -8.63 -12.59
C ASN A 92 -1.68 -7.96 -12.46
N ILE A 93 -1.28 -7.50 -11.26
CA ILE A 93 0.07 -6.96 -11.03
C ILE A 93 1.13 -8.05 -11.28
N LEU A 94 0.92 -9.27 -10.77
CA LEU A 94 1.86 -10.37 -10.92
C LEU A 94 1.96 -10.89 -12.37
N ARG A 95 0.83 -11.01 -13.08
CA ARG A 95 0.79 -11.40 -14.50
C ARG A 95 1.54 -10.40 -15.39
N ASN A 96 1.45 -9.11 -15.06
CA ASN A 96 2.18 -8.06 -15.78
C ASN A 96 3.62 -7.84 -15.25
N TRP A 97 4.02 -8.55 -14.19
CA TRP A 97 5.34 -8.38 -13.59
C TRP A 97 6.43 -8.98 -14.48
N ARG A 98 7.38 -8.14 -14.89
CA ARG A 98 8.53 -8.56 -15.69
C ARG A 98 9.65 -9.07 -14.77
N GLY A 99 10.15 -10.27 -15.07
CA GLY A 99 11.22 -10.92 -14.32
C GLY A 99 10.73 -11.79 -13.17
N GLU A 100 11.68 -12.31 -12.40
CA GLU A 100 11.45 -13.11 -11.20
C GLU A 100 11.03 -12.21 -10.04
N THR A 101 10.06 -12.68 -9.26
CA THR A 101 9.66 -12.00 -8.02
C THR A 101 9.14 -13.02 -7.01
N MET A 102 9.23 -12.65 -5.74
CA MET A 102 8.68 -13.43 -4.64
C MET A 102 7.45 -12.72 -4.07
N VAL A 103 6.51 -13.52 -3.59
CA VAL A 103 5.31 -13.06 -2.90
C VAL A 103 5.39 -13.54 -1.46
N TYR A 104 5.42 -12.59 -0.53
CA TYR A 104 5.41 -12.84 0.90
C TYR A 104 3.99 -12.73 1.43
N ARG A 105 3.60 -13.67 2.29
CA ARG A 105 2.26 -13.74 2.89
C ARG A 105 2.30 -13.31 4.35
N LEU A 106 1.45 -12.35 4.70
CA LEU A 106 1.18 -11.93 6.06
C LEU A 106 -0.23 -12.37 6.43
N ASN A 107 -0.35 -13.31 7.35
CA ASN A 107 -1.62 -13.96 7.66
C ASN A 107 -2.60 -13.03 8.38
N GLU A 108 -3.89 -13.23 8.11
CA GLU A 108 -4.96 -12.62 8.90
C GLU A 108 -4.77 -12.94 10.39
N GLY A 109 -5.04 -11.95 11.24
CA GLY A 109 -4.90 -12.10 12.68
C GLY A 109 -3.45 -12.07 13.19
N MET A 110 -2.45 -11.98 12.31
CA MET A 110 -1.06 -11.81 12.71
C MET A 110 -0.87 -10.48 13.46
N HIS A 111 -0.19 -10.53 14.60
CA HIS A 111 0.25 -9.34 15.31
C HIS A 111 1.54 -8.82 14.70
N LEU A 112 1.54 -7.55 14.29
CA LEU A 112 2.72 -6.87 13.80
C LEU A 112 3.66 -6.55 14.97
N PRO A 113 4.98 -6.52 14.71
CA PRO A 113 5.96 -5.99 15.65
C PRO A 113 5.54 -4.61 16.16
N GLU A 114 5.78 -4.30 17.44
CA GLU A 114 5.26 -3.10 18.13
C GLU A 114 5.54 -1.78 17.39
N LYS A 115 6.64 -1.74 16.63
CA LYS A 115 7.08 -0.56 15.89
C LYS A 115 6.62 -0.49 14.44
N LEU A 116 5.79 -1.44 14.02
CA LEU A 116 5.19 -1.49 12.69
C LEU A 116 3.67 -1.44 12.81
N ILE A 117 3.04 -0.74 11.87
CA ILE A 117 1.59 -0.64 11.77
C ILE A 117 1.17 -0.72 10.32
N VAL A 118 0.00 -1.30 10.06
CA VAL A 118 -0.59 -1.31 8.72
C VAL A 118 -1.74 -0.33 8.66
N LEU A 119 -1.69 0.54 7.66
CA LEU A 119 -2.76 1.47 7.32
C LEU A 119 -3.52 0.94 6.11
N HIS A 120 -4.85 0.99 6.18
CA HIS A 120 -5.71 0.78 5.03
C HIS A 120 -5.97 2.14 4.39
N GLU A 121 -5.41 2.36 3.19
CA GLU A 121 -5.43 3.65 2.52
C GLU A 121 -6.72 3.81 1.71
N ARG A 122 -6.89 2.91 0.72
CA ARG A 122 -8.01 2.92 -0.22
C ARG A 122 -8.16 1.55 -0.87
N ASP A 123 -9.40 1.16 -1.11
CA ASP A 123 -9.79 -0.05 -1.83
C ASP A 123 -9.06 -1.29 -1.29
N ASP A 124 -8.15 -1.85 -2.07
CA ASP A 124 -7.37 -3.04 -1.74
C ASP A 124 -5.93 -2.71 -1.33
N HIS A 125 -5.60 -1.43 -1.14
CA HIS A 125 -4.24 -0.99 -0.88
C HIS A 125 -4.02 -0.70 0.60
N TYR A 126 -3.08 -1.46 1.15
CA TYR A 126 -2.59 -1.34 2.51
C TYR A 126 -1.13 -0.90 2.50
N SER A 127 -0.72 -0.23 3.56
CA SER A 127 0.65 0.27 3.69
C SER A 127 1.19 0.05 5.08
N MET A 128 2.32 -0.67 5.13
CA MET A 128 3.04 -0.92 6.35
C MET A 128 4.04 0.20 6.62
N GLN A 129 3.96 0.79 7.80
CA GLN A 129 4.68 1.99 8.20
C GLN A 129 5.25 1.81 9.60
N THR A 130 6.10 2.75 10.00
CA THR A 130 6.58 2.87 11.38
C THR A 130 5.49 3.45 12.29
N THR A 131 5.56 3.18 13.59
CA THR A 131 4.73 3.86 14.62
C THR A 131 5.43 5.07 15.24
N GLU A 132 6.72 5.27 14.96
CA GLU A 132 7.56 6.34 15.53
C GLU A 132 8.50 6.92 14.46
N PRO A 133 8.97 8.17 14.60
CA PRO A 133 9.97 8.72 13.69
C PRO A 133 11.26 7.89 13.70
N VAL A 134 11.68 7.38 12.54
CA VAL A 134 12.91 6.58 12.40
C VAL A 134 13.62 6.84 11.08
N PRO A 135 14.94 6.60 11.00
CA PRO A 135 15.64 6.58 9.71
C PRO A 135 15.03 5.54 8.77
N LEU A 136 15.13 5.79 7.46
CA LEU A 136 14.58 4.91 6.43
C LEU A 136 15.21 3.51 6.48
N GLU A 137 16.48 3.44 6.83
CA GLU A 137 17.27 2.23 6.99
C GLU A 137 16.68 1.34 8.08
N VAL A 138 16.33 1.93 9.22
CA VAL A 138 15.71 1.22 10.36
C VAL A 138 14.33 0.68 9.98
N LEU A 139 13.54 1.44 9.22
CA LEU A 139 12.25 0.94 8.71
C LEU A 139 12.45 -0.23 7.74
N ASN A 140 13.42 -0.11 6.82
CA ASN A 140 13.75 -1.19 5.88
C ASN A 140 14.22 -2.46 6.61
N GLU A 141 15.03 -2.33 7.65
CA GLU A 141 15.50 -3.46 8.48
C GLU A 141 14.33 -4.15 9.17
N ARG A 142 13.48 -3.41 9.90
CA ARG A 142 12.30 -3.96 10.59
C ARG A 142 11.36 -4.70 9.63
N ILE A 143 11.14 -4.14 8.44
CA ILE A 143 10.31 -4.79 7.42
C ILE A 143 11.02 -6.04 6.86
N THR A 144 12.34 -5.97 6.65
CA THR A 144 13.13 -7.11 6.17
C THR A 144 13.02 -8.28 7.16
N GLU A 145 13.25 -8.04 8.45
CA GLU A 145 13.13 -9.05 9.51
C GLU A 145 11.73 -9.69 9.52
N LEU A 146 10.68 -8.87 9.37
CA LEU A 146 9.32 -9.38 9.28
C LEU A 146 9.14 -10.30 8.06
N LEU A 147 9.62 -9.89 6.89
CA LEU A 147 9.50 -10.68 5.66
C LEU A 147 10.35 -11.96 5.69
N GLU A 148 11.53 -11.94 6.32
CA GLU A 148 12.36 -13.14 6.51
C GLU A 148 11.66 -14.21 7.35
N SER A 149 10.85 -13.79 8.33
CA SER A 149 10.03 -14.71 9.14
C SER A 149 8.71 -15.12 8.49
N SER A 150 8.35 -14.51 7.35
CA SER A 150 7.06 -14.70 6.71
C SER A 150 7.10 -15.82 5.65
N PRO A 151 6.01 -16.59 5.47
CA PRO A 151 5.90 -17.52 4.35
C PRO A 151 6.11 -16.81 3.01
N VAL A 152 6.91 -17.43 2.14
CA VAL A 152 7.28 -16.88 0.84
C VAL A 152 7.07 -17.91 -0.27
N GLN A 153 6.63 -17.45 -1.43
CA GLN A 153 6.46 -18.29 -2.62
C GLN A 153 6.78 -17.53 -3.90
N THR A 154 6.98 -18.26 -4.99
CA THR A 154 7.20 -17.67 -6.31
C THR A 154 5.92 -17.08 -6.87
N LYS A 155 6.03 -16.18 -7.86
CA LYS A 155 4.86 -15.62 -8.55
C LYS A 155 4.01 -16.71 -9.20
N GLU A 156 4.63 -17.73 -9.79
CA GLU A 156 3.94 -18.81 -10.50
C GLU A 156 3.08 -19.61 -9.53
N ARG A 157 3.68 -20.03 -8.41
CA ARG A 157 2.98 -20.78 -7.36
C ARG A 157 1.85 -19.98 -6.74
N PHE A 158 2.03 -18.67 -6.59
CA PHE A 158 0.96 -17.80 -6.10
C PHE A 158 -0.22 -17.72 -7.07
N ILE A 159 0.05 -17.59 -8.36
CA ILE A 159 -1.00 -17.52 -9.38
C ILE A 159 -1.77 -18.84 -9.42
N GLU A 160 -1.07 -19.97 -9.50
CA GLU A 160 -1.67 -21.32 -9.50
C GLU A 160 -2.59 -21.52 -8.28
N GLN A 161 -2.10 -21.21 -7.08
CA GLN A 161 -2.90 -21.34 -5.85
C GLN A 161 -4.16 -20.47 -5.83
N MET A 162 -4.12 -19.28 -6.43
CA MET A 162 -5.27 -18.39 -6.46
C MET A 162 -6.28 -18.80 -7.52
N GLU A 163 -5.83 -19.34 -8.65
CA GLU A 163 -6.68 -19.87 -9.72
C GLU A 163 -7.39 -21.16 -9.26
N ASP A 164 -6.68 -22.06 -8.56
CA ASP A 164 -7.26 -23.29 -7.99
C ASP A 164 -8.36 -23.02 -6.94
N LEU A 165 -8.28 -21.87 -6.24
CA LEU A 165 -9.29 -21.46 -5.26
C LEU A 165 -10.54 -20.91 -5.94
N ASP A 166 -10.40 -20.20 -7.06
CA ASP A 166 -11.52 -19.64 -7.82
C ASP A 166 -12.33 -20.75 -8.52
N ASP A 167 -11.63 -21.80 -9.01
CA ASP A 167 -12.25 -22.97 -9.64
C ASP A 167 -13.06 -23.84 -8.66
N GLN A 168 -12.87 -23.68 -7.34
CA GLN A 168 -13.61 -24.43 -6.31
C GLN A 168 -14.92 -23.74 -5.87
N ASP A 169 -15.12 -22.47 -6.23
CA ASP A 169 -16.31 -21.68 -5.88
C ASP A 169 -17.35 -21.62 -7.02
N ASN A 170 -17.18 -22.43 -8.08
CA ASN A 170 -18.05 -22.50 -9.27
C ASN A 170 -18.71 -23.88 -9.44
#